data_AF-A0A1V0RMB3-F1
#
_entry.id   AF-A0A1V0RMB3-F1
#
_cell.length_a   1.000
_cell.length_b   1.000
_cell.length_c   1.000
_cell.angle_alpha   90.00
_cell.angle_beta   90.00
_cell.angle_gamma   90.00
#
_symmetry.space_group_name_H-M   'P 1'
#
loop_
_entity.id
_entity.type
_entity.pdbx_description
1 polymer ?
#
loop_
_entity_poly.entity_id
_entity_poly.type
_entity_poly.pdbx_seq_one_letter_code
_entity_poly.pdbx_strand_id
1 'polypeptide(L)'
;MANAVSNMLPDGQKDLTRRAVLRGLSYSTAAVTGPMPAFAAALADDTPVLPGAEHLNHPILSLPFVRDVTTEERASGAAPRCFWQVAPTGDYGADCATGARYAAAALDYMVAENTAQILQWAVFDMMAMCRPRSGIEVGFLSTFGRIATRAHAAHLREGGLA
;
A
#
# COMPACT_ATOMS: atom_id res chain seq x y z
N MET A 1 -36.30 -53.03 -24.89
CA MET A 1 -35.60 -53.05 -23.58
C MET A 1 -34.11 -53.20 -23.87
N ALA A 2 -33.16 -52.37 -23.47
CA ALA A 2 -33.12 -51.00 -22.96
C ALA A 2 -31.75 -50.44 -23.40
N ASN A 3 -31.71 -49.16 -23.79
CA ASN A 3 -30.53 -48.42 -24.23
C ASN A 3 -29.49 -48.26 -23.10
N ALA A 4 -28.21 -48.37 -23.42
CA ALA A 4 -27.12 -47.77 -22.65
C ALA A 4 -26.14 -47.11 -23.63
N VAL A 5 -26.43 -45.85 -23.94
CA VAL A 5 -25.53 -44.95 -24.65
C VAL A 5 -24.46 -44.50 -23.66
N SER A 6 -23.23 -44.94 -23.88
CA SER A 6 -22.06 -44.47 -23.13
C SER A 6 -21.75 -43.05 -23.60
N ASN A 7 -22.16 -42.05 -22.82
CA ASN A 7 -21.84 -40.65 -23.07
C ASN A 7 -20.34 -40.41 -22.87
N MET A 8 -19.55 -40.52 -23.95
CA MET A 8 -18.29 -39.81 -24.07
C MET A 8 -18.58 -38.31 -24.17
N LEU A 9 -18.35 -37.58 -23.08
CA LEU A 9 -18.26 -36.12 -23.09
C LEU A 9 -16.88 -35.70 -23.64
N PRO A 10 -16.82 -34.82 -24.65
CA PRO A 10 -15.56 -34.37 -25.23
C PRO A 10 -14.78 -33.44 -24.29
N ASP A 11 -13.46 -33.56 -24.36
CA ASP A 11 -12.44 -33.00 -23.46
C ASP A 11 -12.19 -31.49 -23.66
N GLY A 12 -13.27 -30.69 -23.67
CA GLY A 12 -13.22 -29.25 -23.97
C GLY A 12 -13.94 -28.35 -22.96
N GLN A 13 -14.38 -28.89 -21.82
CA GLN A 13 -15.36 -28.20 -20.95
C GLN A 13 -14.91 -28.02 -19.49
N LYS A 14 -13.59 -27.93 -19.23
CA LYS A 14 -13.07 -27.60 -17.88
C LYS A 14 -12.64 -26.14 -17.71
N ASP A 15 -12.53 -25.37 -18.80
CA ASP A 15 -11.95 -24.01 -18.73
C ASP A 15 -12.95 -22.84 -18.86
N LEU A 16 -14.24 -23.11 -19.03
CA LEU A 16 -15.24 -22.04 -19.22
C LEU A 16 -15.98 -21.62 -17.94
N THR A 17 -15.76 -22.29 -16.81
CA THR A 17 -16.53 -22.05 -15.57
C THR A 17 -15.84 -21.12 -14.56
N ARG A 18 -14.59 -20.70 -14.78
CA ARG A 18 -13.92 -19.70 -13.91
C ARG A 18 -13.96 -18.27 -14.43
N ARG A 19 -14.27 -18.04 -15.71
CA ARG A 19 -14.29 -16.71 -16.33
C ARG A 19 -15.68 -16.09 -16.50
N ALA A 20 -16.76 -16.82 -16.20
CA ALA A 20 -18.13 -16.32 -16.39
C ALA A 20 -18.81 -15.76 -15.11
N VAL A 21 -18.21 -15.88 -13.92
CA VAL A 21 -18.85 -15.47 -12.66
C VAL A 21 -18.49 -14.03 -12.22
N LEU A 22 -17.49 -13.39 -12.83
CA LEU A 22 -17.05 -12.04 -12.42
C LEU A 22 -17.52 -10.88 -13.31
N ARG A 23 -18.40 -11.13 -14.29
CA ARG A 23 -19.04 -10.06 -15.09
C ARG A 23 -20.46 -9.68 -14.63
N GLY A 24 -20.88 -10.18 -13.46
CA GLY A 24 -22.24 -9.96 -12.92
C GLY A 24 -22.34 -9.10 -11.67
N LEU A 25 -21.23 -8.61 -11.12
CA LEU A 25 -21.28 -7.65 -10.01
C LEU A 25 -21.41 -6.24 -10.58
N SER A 26 -22.64 -5.86 -10.87
CA SER A 26 -23.04 -4.47 -10.71
C SER A 26 -22.55 -4.02 -9.33
N TYR A 27 -21.65 -3.06 -9.29
CA TYR A 27 -21.37 -2.30 -8.07
C TYR A 27 -22.66 -1.53 -7.76
N SER A 28 -23.59 -2.19 -7.07
CA SER A 28 -24.57 -1.48 -6.27
C SER A 28 -23.77 -0.67 -5.26
N THR A 29 -23.81 0.65 -5.44
CA THR A 29 -23.50 1.64 -4.43
C THR A 29 -24.53 1.52 -3.31
N ALA A 30 -24.45 0.43 -2.54
CA ALA A 30 -24.97 0.46 -1.19
C ALA A 30 -24.04 1.39 -0.42
N ALA A 31 -24.46 2.64 -0.30
CA ALA A 31 -23.88 3.59 0.64
C ALA A 31 -23.75 2.88 1.99
N VAL A 32 -22.52 2.59 2.40
CA VAL A 32 -22.24 2.27 3.79
C VAL A 32 -22.47 3.57 4.55
N THR A 33 -23.73 3.82 4.92
CA THR A 33 -24.13 4.81 5.90
C THR A 33 -23.77 4.26 7.28
N GLY A 34 -22.46 4.15 7.53
CA GLY A 34 -21.89 4.03 8.86
C GLY A 34 -21.24 5.37 9.21
N PRO A 35 -21.28 5.82 10.47
CA PRO A 35 -20.54 7.01 10.86
C PRO A 35 -19.05 6.76 10.57
N MET A 36 -18.47 7.60 9.73
CA MET A 36 -17.02 7.63 9.48
C MET A 36 -16.29 7.66 10.83
N PRO A 37 -15.17 6.93 10.98
CA PRO A 37 -14.34 7.06 12.18
C PRO A 37 -13.91 8.52 12.33
N ALA A 38 -14.02 9.06 13.55
CA ALA A 38 -13.89 10.49 13.88
C ALA A 38 -12.56 11.16 13.45
N PHE A 39 -11.55 10.39 13.01
CA PHE A 39 -10.30 10.96 12.51
C PHE A 39 -10.42 11.52 11.08
N ALA A 40 -11.39 11.07 10.27
CA ALA A 40 -11.58 11.58 8.91
C ALA A 40 -12.13 13.02 8.88
N ALA A 41 -12.82 13.44 9.94
CA ALA A 41 -13.32 14.81 10.08
C ALA A 41 -12.21 15.82 10.44
N ALA A 42 -11.08 15.36 10.99
CA ALA A 42 -9.97 16.23 11.40
C ALA A 42 -9.07 16.68 10.23
N LEU A 43 -9.35 16.24 9.00
CA LEU A 43 -8.63 16.61 7.77
C LEU A 43 -9.43 17.53 6.85
N ALA A 44 -10.65 17.92 7.24
CA ALA A 44 -11.39 18.98 6.57
C ALA A 44 -10.85 20.34 7.06
N ASP A 45 -9.61 20.64 6.72
CA ASP A 45 -9.07 21.99 6.79
C ASP A 45 -9.63 22.77 5.60
N ASP A 46 -10.58 23.67 5.89
CA ASP A 46 -11.24 24.59 4.94
C ASP A 46 -10.28 25.71 4.50
N THR A 47 -9.10 25.35 3.97
CA THR A 47 -8.23 26.31 3.28
C THR A 47 -8.57 26.35 1.78
N PRO A 48 -9.01 27.51 1.24
CA PRO A 48 -9.30 27.62 -0.17
C PRO A 48 -8.01 27.50 -0.97
N VAL A 49 -7.90 26.43 -1.77
CA VAL A 49 -6.77 26.19 -2.67
C VAL A 49 -6.83 27.20 -3.81
N LEU A 50 -6.01 28.24 -3.72
CA LEU A 50 -5.79 29.18 -4.83
C LEU A 50 -5.06 28.47 -5.99
N PRO A 51 -5.44 28.72 -7.24
CA PRO A 51 -4.79 28.11 -8.40
C PRO A 51 -3.53 28.89 -8.79
N GLY A 52 -2.37 28.26 -8.63
CA GLY A 52 -1.11 28.72 -9.20
C GLY A 52 0.05 28.74 -8.20
N ALA A 53 1.00 27.82 -8.39
CA ALA A 53 2.40 27.83 -7.92
C ALA A 53 2.64 28.22 -6.45
N GLU A 54 3.05 27.31 -5.56
CA GLU A 54 4.34 26.60 -5.63
C GLU A 54 4.24 25.15 -5.12
N HIS A 55 4.39 24.15 -6.01
CA HIS A 55 4.71 22.76 -5.60
C HIS A 55 6.21 22.60 -5.31
N LEU A 56 6.81 23.58 -4.63
CA LEU A 56 8.25 23.58 -4.37
C LEU A 56 8.54 22.80 -3.07
N ASN A 57 8.98 21.55 -3.27
CA ASN A 57 9.84 20.78 -2.37
C ASN A 57 9.32 20.53 -0.95
N HIS A 58 8.13 19.93 -0.78
CA HIS A 58 7.81 19.35 0.52
C HIS A 58 8.85 18.25 0.83
N PRO A 59 9.55 18.28 1.99
CA PRO A 59 10.70 17.40 2.24
C PRO A 59 10.38 15.91 2.14
N ILE A 60 9.12 15.53 2.39
CA ILE A 60 8.59 14.17 2.24
C ILE A 60 8.66 13.61 0.82
N LEU A 61 8.70 14.48 -0.20
CA LEU A 61 8.85 14.09 -1.61
C LEU A 61 10.31 13.73 -1.95
N SER A 62 11.25 13.94 -1.02
CA SER A 62 12.62 13.40 -1.14
C SER A 62 12.66 11.87 -1.01
N LEU A 63 11.60 11.26 -0.47
CA LEU A 63 11.48 9.81 -0.35
C LEU A 63 11.15 9.19 -1.71
N PRO A 64 11.94 8.21 -2.20
CA PRO A 64 11.84 7.71 -3.57
C PRO A 64 10.58 6.88 -3.88
N PHE A 65 9.78 6.60 -2.86
CA PHE A 65 8.53 5.84 -2.94
C PHE A 65 7.30 6.70 -2.63
N VAL A 66 7.48 8.02 -2.44
CA VAL A 66 6.41 8.98 -2.20
C VAL A 66 6.20 9.84 -3.44
N ARG A 67 4.95 10.04 -3.84
CA ARG A 67 4.59 10.99 -4.90
C ARG A 67 3.29 11.69 -4.58
N ASP A 68 3.13 12.89 -5.12
CA ASP A 68 1.82 13.51 -5.18
C ASP A 68 0.94 12.80 -6.21
N VAL A 69 -0.35 12.80 -5.92
CA VAL A 69 -1.40 12.19 -6.75
C VAL A 69 -1.84 13.21 -7.80
N THR A 70 -2.09 12.74 -9.03
CA THR A 70 -2.45 13.63 -10.14
C THR A 70 -3.83 14.25 -9.92
N THR A 71 -4.13 15.33 -10.63
CA THR A 71 -5.45 15.97 -10.57
C THR A 71 -6.57 15.01 -10.97
N GLU A 72 -6.31 14.12 -11.93
CA GLU A 72 -7.27 13.10 -12.38
C GLU A 72 -7.52 12.04 -11.31
N GLU A 73 -6.45 11.53 -10.69
CA GLU A 73 -6.56 10.57 -9.59
C GLU A 73 -7.30 11.22 -8.39
N ARG A 74 -7.03 12.49 -8.08
CA ARG A 74 -7.75 13.23 -7.04
C ARG A 74 -9.23 13.42 -7.36
N ALA A 75 -9.57 13.69 -8.62
CA ALA A 75 -10.97 13.76 -9.06
C ALA A 75 -11.71 12.42 -8.92
N SER A 76 -10.97 11.30 -8.93
CA SER A 76 -11.52 9.96 -8.64
C SER A 76 -11.65 9.64 -7.14
N GLY A 77 -11.31 10.59 -6.26
CA GLY A 77 -11.39 10.42 -4.80
C GLY A 77 -10.13 9.85 -4.16
N ALA A 78 -9.00 9.81 -4.87
CA ALA A 78 -7.73 9.38 -4.29
C ALA A 78 -7.19 10.40 -3.27
N ALA A 79 -6.47 9.91 -2.27
CA ALA A 79 -5.79 10.76 -1.30
C ALA A 79 -4.81 11.73 -2.01
N PRO A 80 -4.50 12.91 -1.43
CA PRO A 80 -3.63 13.89 -2.08
C PRO A 80 -2.22 13.39 -2.39
N ARG A 81 -1.75 12.35 -1.68
CA ARG A 81 -0.40 11.81 -1.75
C ARG A 81 -0.42 10.29 -1.66
N CYS A 82 0.46 9.68 -2.45
CA CYS A 82 0.74 8.25 -2.45
C CYS A 82 2.11 8.03 -1.78
N PHE A 83 2.10 7.32 -0.66
CA PHE A 83 3.24 6.94 0.17
C PHE A 83 3.80 5.56 -0.15
N TRP A 84 3.34 4.90 -1.22
CA TRP A 84 3.91 3.63 -1.65
C TRP A 84 3.96 3.42 -3.17
N GLN A 85 4.48 4.40 -3.91
CA GLN A 85 4.72 4.24 -5.33
C GLN A 85 6.05 3.51 -5.58
N VAL A 86 6.01 2.21 -5.83
CA VAL A 86 7.22 1.45 -6.22
C VAL A 86 6.98 0.58 -7.44
N ALA A 87 8.03 0.33 -8.21
CA ALA A 87 8.01 -0.55 -9.39
C ALA A 87 9.04 -1.68 -9.18
N PRO A 88 8.60 -2.92 -8.98
CA PRO A 88 9.51 -4.05 -8.81
C PRO A 88 10.22 -4.40 -10.11
N THR A 89 11.46 -4.87 -9.99
CA THR A 89 12.28 -5.31 -11.13
C THR A 89 11.95 -6.75 -11.56
N GLY A 90 11.34 -7.53 -10.66
CA GLY A 90 11.11 -8.96 -10.84
C GLY A 90 12.24 -9.84 -10.29
N ASP A 91 13.41 -9.26 -9.99
CA ASP A 91 14.45 -9.92 -9.19
C ASP A 91 14.16 -9.71 -7.71
N TYR A 92 13.76 -10.79 -7.03
CA TYR A 92 13.41 -10.74 -5.61
C TYR A 92 14.53 -10.20 -4.72
N GLY A 93 15.79 -10.57 -4.98
CA GLY A 93 16.93 -10.14 -4.18
C GLY A 93 17.22 -8.65 -4.36
N ALA A 94 17.20 -8.19 -5.61
CA ALA A 94 17.37 -6.77 -5.94
C ALA A 94 16.23 -5.91 -5.38
N ASP A 95 15.00 -6.42 -5.45
CA ASP A 95 13.82 -5.78 -4.90
C ASP A 95 13.90 -5.69 -3.36
N CYS A 96 14.35 -6.75 -2.67
CA CYS A 96 14.59 -6.71 -1.22
C CYS A 96 15.64 -5.66 -0.84
N ALA A 97 16.75 -5.60 -1.58
CA ALA A 97 17.77 -4.57 -1.36
C ALA A 97 17.19 -3.16 -1.58
N THR A 98 16.32 -3.00 -2.58
CA THR A 98 15.62 -1.73 -2.84
C THR A 98 14.69 -1.34 -1.70
N GLY A 99 13.88 -2.28 -1.21
CA GLY A 99 13.04 -2.08 -0.03
C GLY A 99 13.83 -1.66 1.20
N ALA A 100 14.98 -2.29 1.45
CA ALA A 100 15.86 -1.94 2.56
C ALA A 100 16.41 -0.51 2.46
N ARG A 101 16.80 -0.06 1.25
CA ARG A 101 17.22 1.34 1.00
C ARG A 101 16.09 2.32 1.26
N TYR A 102 14.87 1.99 0.84
CA TYR A 102 13.69 2.83 1.09
C TYR A 102 13.37 2.95 2.58
N ALA A 103 13.50 1.85 3.34
CA ALA A 103 13.32 1.89 4.78
C ALA A 103 14.37 2.75 5.49
N ALA A 104 15.63 2.71 5.04
CA ALA A 104 16.67 3.60 5.56
C ALA A 104 16.34 5.08 5.31
N ALA A 105 15.98 5.44 4.07
CA ALA A 105 15.58 6.81 3.74
C ALA A 105 14.35 7.29 4.54
N ALA A 106 13.37 6.39 4.73
CA ALA A 106 12.21 6.66 5.57
C ALA A 106 12.61 6.94 7.02
N LEU A 107 13.51 6.14 7.60
CA LEU A 107 13.99 6.34 8.97
C LEU A 107 14.76 7.64 9.14
N ASP A 108 15.64 7.98 8.18
CA ASP A 108 16.38 9.24 8.20
C ASP A 108 15.41 10.43 8.20
N TYR A 109 14.38 10.38 7.37
CA TYR A 109 13.30 11.38 7.35
C TYR A 109 12.52 11.42 8.66
N MET A 110 12.11 10.25 9.19
CA MET A 110 11.36 10.14 10.45
C MET A 110 12.12 10.78 11.63
N VAL A 111 13.43 10.59 11.68
CA VAL A 111 14.30 11.18 12.70
C VAL A 111 14.42 12.68 12.50
N ALA A 112 14.67 13.14 11.27
CA ALA A 112 14.83 14.55 10.95
C ALA A 112 13.55 15.36 11.28
N GLU A 113 12.38 14.80 10.98
CA GLU A 113 11.08 15.46 11.12
C GLU A 113 10.33 15.05 12.40
N ASN A 114 10.96 14.26 13.29
CA ASN A 114 10.38 13.73 14.52
C ASN A 114 8.97 13.12 14.33
N THR A 115 8.83 12.25 13.33
CA THR A 115 7.57 11.66 12.88
C THR A 115 7.71 10.16 12.70
N ALA A 116 6.71 9.38 13.08
CA ALA A 116 6.67 7.93 12.83
C ALA A 116 5.65 7.54 11.74
N GLN A 117 4.89 8.52 11.25
CA GLN A 117 3.70 8.32 10.43
C GLN A 117 4.01 7.78 9.03
N ILE A 118 5.23 7.99 8.52
CA ILE A 118 5.66 7.49 7.20
C ILE A 118 5.49 5.97 7.07
N LEU A 119 5.79 5.21 8.14
CA LEU A 119 5.63 3.75 8.11
C LEU A 119 4.16 3.36 8.00
N GLN A 120 3.30 4.00 8.78
CA GLN A 120 1.87 3.75 8.78
C GLN A 120 1.26 4.08 7.41
N TRP A 121 1.57 5.25 6.85
CA TRP A 121 1.05 5.67 5.55
C TRP A 121 1.53 4.76 4.41
N ALA A 122 2.82 4.38 4.42
CA ALA A 122 3.34 3.43 3.45
C ALA A 122 2.62 2.07 3.51
N VAL A 123 2.37 1.54 4.72
CA VAL A 123 1.66 0.25 4.89
C VAL A 123 0.20 0.35 4.46
N PHE A 124 -0.47 1.46 4.72
CA PHE A 124 -1.84 1.68 4.25
C PHE A 124 -1.91 1.70 2.72
N ASP A 125 -0.98 2.37 2.06
CA ASP A 125 -0.93 2.40 0.60
C ASP A 125 -0.53 1.04 0.00
N MET A 126 0.39 0.31 0.65
CA MET A 126 0.65 -1.08 0.30
C MET A 126 -0.66 -1.87 0.26
N MET A 127 -1.49 -1.79 1.29
CA MET A 127 -2.77 -2.52 1.35
C MET A 127 -3.76 -2.04 0.29
N ALA A 128 -3.87 -0.73 0.07
CA ALA A 128 -4.82 -0.14 -0.87
C ALA A 128 -4.55 -0.50 -2.34
N MET A 129 -3.28 -0.69 -2.74
CA MET A 129 -2.93 -0.95 -4.14
C MET A 129 -3.35 -2.33 -4.68
N CYS A 130 -3.80 -3.25 -3.83
CA CYS A 130 -4.32 -4.58 -4.22
C CYS A 130 -3.46 -5.36 -5.24
N ARG A 131 -2.15 -5.11 -5.28
CA ARG A 131 -1.20 -5.71 -6.23
C ARG A 131 -0.42 -6.87 -5.61
N PRO A 132 0.10 -7.82 -6.41
CA PRO A 132 1.03 -8.83 -5.93
C PRO A 132 2.22 -8.17 -5.20
N ARG A 133 2.59 -8.75 -4.05
CA ARG A 133 3.74 -8.27 -3.27
C ARG A 133 5.04 -8.66 -3.95
N SER A 134 6.02 -7.78 -3.89
CA SER A 134 7.36 -7.97 -4.42
C SER A 134 8.39 -8.12 -3.29
N GLY A 135 9.67 -8.27 -3.65
CA GLY A 135 10.75 -8.18 -2.68
C GLY A 135 10.84 -6.80 -2.00
N ILE A 136 10.33 -5.73 -2.62
CA ILE A 136 10.44 -4.36 -2.09
C ILE A 136 9.68 -4.24 -0.76
N GLU A 137 8.42 -4.70 -0.71
CA GLU A 137 7.64 -4.68 0.52
C GLU A 137 8.30 -5.50 1.65
N VAL A 138 8.85 -6.67 1.29
CA VAL A 138 9.54 -7.54 2.25
C VAL A 138 10.80 -6.87 2.80
N GLY A 139 11.65 -6.35 1.93
CA GLY A 139 12.89 -5.67 2.32
C GLY A 139 12.64 -4.42 3.18
N PHE A 140 11.60 -3.65 2.84
CA PHE A 140 11.21 -2.46 3.58
C PHE A 140 10.75 -2.81 5.01
N LEU A 141 9.74 -3.68 5.15
CA LEU A 141 9.18 -4.03 6.46
C LEU A 141 10.17 -4.81 7.33
N SER A 142 10.95 -5.71 6.73
CA SER A 142 11.96 -6.49 7.47
C SER A 142 13.06 -5.58 8.03
N THR A 143 13.39 -4.49 7.35
CA THR A 143 14.39 -3.53 7.82
C THR A 143 13.89 -2.78 9.06
N PHE A 144 12.64 -2.29 9.04
CA PHE A 144 12.00 -1.71 10.23
C PHE A 144 11.95 -2.70 11.38
N GLY A 145 11.48 -3.92 11.12
CA GLY A 145 11.39 -4.98 12.14
C GLY A 145 12.75 -5.25 12.80
N ARG A 146 13.80 -5.44 12.00
CA ARG A 146 15.16 -5.67 12.50
C ARG A 146 15.68 -4.53 13.37
N ILE A 147 15.44 -3.28 12.97
CA ILE A 147 15.89 -2.10 13.73
C ILE A 147 15.10 -1.98 15.03
N ALA A 148 13.78 -2.13 14.98
CA ALA A 148 12.92 -2.09 16.16
C ALA A 148 13.30 -3.16 17.19
N THR A 149 13.51 -4.41 16.75
CA THR A 149 13.95 -5.50 17.64
C THR A 149 15.29 -5.19 18.30
N ARG A 150 16.26 -4.65 17.55
CA ARG A 150 17.59 -4.30 18.10
C ARG A 150 17.51 -3.14 19.08
N ALA A 151 16.79 -2.08 18.74
CA ALA A 151 16.60 -0.91 19.59
C ALA A 151 15.90 -1.30 20.91
N HIS A 152 14.85 -2.13 20.82
CA HIS A 152 14.15 -2.61 22.00
C HIS A 152 15.05 -3.52 22.87
N ALA A 153 15.84 -4.40 22.27
CA ALA A 153 16.80 -5.23 23.01
C ALA A 153 17.89 -4.40 23.72
N ALA A 154 18.37 -3.31 23.09
CA ALA A 154 19.30 -2.39 23.72
C ALA A 154 18.66 -1.68 24.92
N HIS A 155 17.44 -1.16 24.74
CA HIS A 155 16.67 -0.53 25.80
C HIS A 155 16.46 -1.45 27.02
N LEU A 156 16.12 -2.74 26.79
CA LEU A 156 15.96 -3.71 27.87
C LEU A 156 17.27 -3.99 28.64
N ARG A 157 18.43 -3.89 27.98
CA ARG A 157 19.73 -4.06 28.63
C ARG A 157 20.11 -2.86 29.49
N GLU A 158 19.74 -1.65 29.04
CA GLU A 158 19.98 -0.40 29.75
C GLU A 158 19.02 -0.23 30.94
N GLY A 159 17.77 -0.69 30.80
CA GLY A 159 16.74 -0.64 31.85
C GLY A 159 16.76 -1.80 32.86
N GLY A 160 17.66 -2.78 32.70
CA GLY A 160 17.77 -3.96 33.58
C GLY A 160 18.70 -3.80 34.80
N LEU A 161 19.15 -2.57 35.09
CA LEU A 161 20.02 -2.21 36.23
C LEU A 161 19.38 -1.18 37.18
N ALA A 162 18.06 -0.99 37.12
CA ALA A 162 17.33 -0.14 38.06
C ALA A 162 16.77 -0.97 39.24
#